data_AF-A0A5S3VSW8-F1
#
_entry.id   AF-A0A5S3VSW8-F1
#
_cell.length_a   1.000
_cell.length_b   1.000
_cell.length_c   1.000
_cell.angle_alpha   90.00
_cell.angle_beta   90.00
_cell.angle_gamma   90.00
#
_symmetry.space_group_name_H-M   'P 1'
#
loop_
_entity.id
_entity.type
_entity.pdbx_description
1 polymer ?
#
loop_
_entity_poly.entity_id
_entity_poly.type
_entity_poly.pdbx_seq_one_letter_code
_entity_poly.pdbx_strand_id
1 'polypeptide(L)'
;MNLTLPDVASGNKAHTSAPLKWVGMEKISTPINVPMSAEQSVRVNAMTDVFVSLDKADAKGIHMSRLYIRIRDQLSSAQLSGKTLKTLLLDLAESQQGLSQSARVRLEFELMLNKSALL
;
A
#
# COMPACT_ATOMS: atom_id res chain seq x y z
N MET A 1 4.96 -14.81 29.60
CA MET A 1 3.78 -13.96 29.41
C MET A 1 4.19 -12.85 28.44
N ASN A 2 3.74 -12.89 27.19
CA ASN A 2 4.01 -11.79 26.25
C ASN A 2 3.02 -10.66 26.57
N LEU A 3 3.50 -9.59 27.21
CA LEU A 3 2.74 -8.36 27.36
C LEU A 3 2.59 -7.77 25.95
N THR A 4 1.41 -7.91 25.33
CA THR A 4 1.07 -7.18 24.11
C THR A 4 0.99 -5.71 24.48
N LEU A 5 2.01 -4.94 24.06
CA LEU A 5 2.01 -3.50 24.23
C LEU A 5 0.80 -2.90 23.51
N PRO A 6 0.12 -1.91 24.11
CA PRO A 6 -1.01 -1.26 23.49
C PRO A 6 -0.57 -0.61 22.18
N ASP A 7 -1.40 -0.84 21.18
CA ASP A 7 -1.28 -0.25 19.86
C ASP A 7 -1.25 1.29 19.97
N VAL A 8 -0.23 1.91 19.37
CA VAL A 8 0.07 3.35 19.52
C VAL A 8 -0.99 4.27 18.92
N ALA A 9 -1.76 3.80 17.94
CA ALA A 9 -2.89 4.58 17.40
C ALA A 9 -4.17 4.44 18.24
N SER A 10 -4.23 3.43 19.12
CA SER A 10 -5.39 3.12 19.95
C SER A 10 -5.42 3.87 21.29
N GLY A 11 -4.26 4.38 21.76
CA GLY A 11 -4.07 4.72 23.18
C GLY A 11 -4.57 6.08 23.65
N ASN A 12 -4.73 7.10 22.79
CA ASN A 12 -5.08 8.46 23.21
C ASN A 12 -5.98 9.17 22.19
N LYS A 13 -6.99 9.91 22.69
CA LYS A 13 -7.89 10.74 21.87
C LYS A 13 -7.11 11.83 21.12
N ALA A 14 -7.48 12.08 19.87
CA ALA A 14 -6.90 13.18 19.08
C ALA A 14 -7.18 14.56 19.71
N HIS A 15 -6.19 15.46 19.69
CA HIS A 15 -6.36 16.86 20.13
C HIS A 15 -7.22 17.69 19.17
N THR A 16 -7.30 17.28 17.90
CA THR A 16 -8.17 17.83 16.87
C THR A 16 -8.93 16.68 16.23
N SER A 17 -10.25 16.65 16.41
CA SER A 17 -11.10 15.54 15.97
C SER A 17 -11.66 15.81 14.58
N ALA A 18 -11.00 15.28 13.55
CA ALA A 18 -11.52 15.28 12.19
C ALA A 18 -11.02 14.06 11.42
N PRO A 19 -11.86 13.43 10.59
CA PRO A 19 -11.41 12.35 9.72
C PRO A 19 -10.39 12.87 8.70
N LEU A 20 -9.41 12.05 8.34
CA LEU A 20 -8.46 12.35 7.27
C LEU A 20 -8.87 11.62 6.00
N LYS A 21 -8.98 12.36 4.90
CA LYS A 21 -9.26 11.77 3.59
C LYS A 21 -8.16 10.81 3.16
N TRP A 22 -6.89 11.19 3.37
CA TRP A 22 -5.72 10.38 3.07
C TRP A 22 -4.61 10.60 4.08
N VAL A 23 -4.02 9.53 4.58
CA VAL A 23 -2.81 9.50 5.40
C VAL A 23 -1.99 8.26 5.03
N GLY A 24 -0.67 8.38 4.99
CA GLY A 24 0.17 7.32 4.46
C GLY A 24 1.63 7.70 4.27
N MET A 25 2.26 7.03 3.31
CA MET A 25 3.68 7.14 3.00
C MET A 25 3.86 7.39 1.51
N GLU A 26 4.84 8.21 1.16
CA GLU A 26 5.19 8.54 -0.22
C GLU A 26 6.62 8.10 -0.54
N LYS A 27 6.90 7.95 -1.83
CA LYS A 27 8.24 7.74 -2.38
C LYS A 27 8.97 6.53 -1.82
N ILE A 28 8.26 5.43 -1.62
CA ILE A 28 8.86 4.15 -1.21
C ILE A 28 9.38 3.44 -2.46
N SER A 29 10.68 3.14 -2.50
CA SER A 29 11.24 2.29 -3.56
C SER A 29 10.84 0.83 -3.31
N THR A 30 10.09 0.24 -4.23
CA THR A 30 9.60 -1.13 -4.09
C THR A 30 9.79 -1.92 -5.39
N PRO A 31 10.25 -3.18 -5.34
CA PRO A 31 10.25 -4.03 -6.51
C PRO A 31 8.83 -4.46 -6.86
N ILE A 32 8.46 -4.36 -8.13
CA ILE A 32 7.20 -4.88 -8.67
C ILE A 32 7.48 -5.86 -9.81
N ASN A 33 6.58 -6.81 -10.05
CA ASN A 33 6.67 -7.73 -11.18
C ASN A 33 5.62 -7.42 -12.24
N VAL A 34 6.01 -6.90 -13.40
CA VAL A 34 5.10 -6.42 -14.45
C VAL A 34 4.90 -7.49 -15.54
N PRO A 35 3.66 -7.91 -15.86
CA PRO A 35 3.37 -8.85 -16.95
C PRO A 35 3.73 -8.25 -18.32
N MET A 36 4.58 -8.94 -19.10
CA MET A 36 4.89 -8.58 -20.50
C MET A 36 4.10 -9.43 -21.51
N SER A 37 3.86 -10.69 -21.18
CA SER A 37 3.03 -11.62 -21.96
C SER A 37 2.42 -12.66 -21.02
N ALA A 38 1.70 -13.65 -21.56
CA ALA A 38 1.10 -14.72 -20.75
C ALA A 38 2.15 -15.50 -19.93
N GLU A 39 3.37 -15.64 -20.43
CA GLU A 39 4.43 -16.44 -19.80
C GLU A 39 5.65 -15.61 -19.35
N GLN A 40 5.67 -14.30 -19.66
CA GLN A 40 6.81 -13.45 -19.35
C GLN A 40 6.41 -12.29 -18.44
N SER A 41 7.28 -12.01 -17.46
CA SER A 41 7.17 -10.89 -16.56
C SER A 41 8.54 -10.27 -16.30
N VAL A 42 8.58 -8.97 -16.05
CA VAL A 42 9.82 -8.23 -15.79
C VAL A 42 9.72 -7.59 -14.43
N ARG A 43 10.77 -7.79 -13.61
CA ARG A 43 10.89 -7.13 -12.32
C ARG A 43 11.51 -5.75 -12.51
N VAL A 44 10.79 -4.71 -12.10
CA VAL A 44 11.24 -3.31 -12.16
C VAL A 44 11.17 -2.66 -10.78
N ASN A 45 11.93 -1.59 -10.60
CA ASN A 45 11.78 -0.72 -9.44
C ASN A 45 10.62 0.25 -9.67
N ALA A 46 9.77 0.41 -8.67
CA ALA A 46 8.69 1.40 -8.66
C ALA A 46 8.85 2.37 -7.50
N MET A 47 8.52 3.62 -7.76
CA MET A 47 8.24 4.61 -6.74
C MET A 47 6.77 4.45 -6.31
N THR A 48 6.59 4.03 -5.06
CA THR A 48 5.28 3.66 -4.52
C THR A 48 4.83 4.66 -3.46
N ASP A 49 3.64 5.21 -3.66
CA ASP A 49 2.90 5.93 -2.63
C ASP A 49 1.73 5.07 -2.15
N VAL A 50 1.50 5.03 -0.84
CA VAL A 50 0.46 4.23 -0.22
C VAL A 50 -0.29 5.05 0.82
N PHE A 51 -1.61 5.07 0.72
CA PHE A 51 -2.49 5.85 1.60
C PHE A 51 -3.73 5.06 1.99
N VAL A 52 -4.27 5.42 3.13
CA VAL A 52 -5.57 4.98 3.64
C VAL A 52 -6.33 6.18 4.19
N SER A 53 -7.66 6.07 4.32
CA SER A 53 -8.45 7.05 5.08
C SER A 53 -8.24 6.88 6.59
N LEU A 54 -8.52 7.92 7.37
CA LEU A 54 -8.71 7.82 8.81
C LEU A 54 -10.13 8.27 9.10
N ASP A 55 -11.06 7.32 9.22
CA ASP A 55 -12.49 7.62 9.25
C ASP A 55 -13.02 7.90 10.67
N LYS A 56 -12.29 7.45 11.69
CA LYS A 56 -12.61 7.73 13.09
C LYS A 56 -12.02 9.08 13.50
N ALA A 57 -12.89 10.06 13.75
CA ALA A 57 -12.47 11.41 14.12
C ALA A 57 -11.71 11.47 15.46
N ASP A 58 -11.98 10.54 16.37
CA ASP A 58 -11.32 10.45 17.67
C ASP A 58 -9.98 9.68 17.64
N ALA A 59 -9.67 9.01 16.53
CA ALA A 59 -8.42 8.29 16.37
C ALA A 59 -7.24 9.22 16.13
N LYS A 60 -6.10 8.91 16.75
CA LYS A 60 -4.89 9.73 16.67
C LYS A 60 -4.18 9.63 15.32
N GLY A 61 -4.31 8.50 14.62
CA GLY A 61 -3.57 8.23 13.40
C GLY A 61 -3.70 6.79 12.92
N ILE A 62 -2.75 6.36 12.10
CA ILE A 62 -2.64 5.02 11.51
C ILE A 62 -1.30 4.36 11.87
N HIS A 63 -1.19 3.04 11.66
CA HIS A 63 0.11 2.35 11.72
C HIS A 63 0.75 2.31 10.35
N MET A 64 1.71 3.21 10.11
CA MET A 64 2.42 3.28 8.83
C MET A 64 3.23 2.00 8.54
N SER A 65 3.83 1.38 9.55
CA SER A 65 4.60 0.13 9.37
C SER A 65 3.75 -1.01 8.80
N ARG A 66 2.45 -1.05 9.11
CA ARG A 66 1.53 -2.04 8.53
C ARG A 66 1.36 -1.84 7.03
N LEU A 67 1.25 -0.59 6.57
CA LEU A 67 1.19 -0.28 5.13
C LEU A 67 2.45 -0.75 4.42
N TYR A 68 3.62 -0.41 4.96
CA TYR A 68 4.91 -0.79 4.39
C TYR A 68 5.06 -2.32 4.25
N ILE A 69 4.72 -3.07 5.31
CA ILE A 69 4.82 -4.53 5.30
C ILE A 69 3.91 -5.13 4.21
N ARG A 70 2.65 -4.67 4.09
CA ARG A 70 1.71 -5.17 3.07
C ARG A 70 2.20 -4.89 1.66
N ILE A 71 2.66 -3.67 1.41
CA ILE A 71 3.24 -3.27 0.12
C ILE A 71 4.45 -4.13 -0.22
N ARG A 72 5.41 -4.24 0.71
CA ARG A 72 6.62 -5.05 0.53
C ARG A 72 6.26 -6.50 0.21
N ASP A 73 5.39 -7.11 1.00
CA ASP A 73 5.09 -8.54 0.88
C ASP A 73 4.31 -8.85 -0.41
N GLN A 74 3.34 -8.02 -0.81
CA GLN A 74 2.51 -8.31 -1.98
C GLN A 74 3.14 -7.88 -3.30
N LEU A 75 3.75 -6.70 -3.37
CA LEU A 75 4.36 -6.22 -4.62
C LEU A 75 5.60 -7.02 -5.02
N SER A 76 6.31 -7.60 -4.04
CA SER A 76 7.51 -8.39 -4.31
C SER A 76 7.22 -9.86 -4.67
N SER A 77 6.06 -10.39 -4.27
CA SER A 77 5.73 -11.82 -4.41
C SER A 77 4.81 -12.14 -5.58
N ALA A 78 3.92 -11.22 -5.96
CA ALA A 78 2.89 -11.48 -6.95
C ALA A 78 3.10 -10.68 -8.25
N GLN A 79 2.68 -11.26 -9.36
CA GLN A 79 2.60 -10.55 -10.64
C GLN A 79 1.54 -9.44 -10.55
N LEU A 80 1.87 -8.27 -11.07
CA LEU A 80 0.98 -7.12 -11.08
C LEU A 80 -0.24 -7.42 -11.96
N SER A 81 -1.42 -7.32 -11.38
CA SER A 81 -2.70 -7.56 -12.05
C SER A 81 -3.80 -6.82 -11.31
N GLY A 82 -4.97 -6.67 -11.94
CA GLY A 82 -6.14 -6.10 -11.25
C GLY A 82 -6.54 -6.88 -10.00
N LYS A 83 -6.39 -8.22 -10.01
CA LYS A 83 -6.69 -9.07 -8.86
C LYS A 83 -5.72 -8.81 -7.69
N THR A 84 -4.42 -8.78 -7.97
CA THR A 84 -3.39 -8.58 -6.93
C THR A 84 -3.46 -7.16 -6.35
N LEU A 85 -3.73 -6.15 -7.18
CA LEU A 85 -3.99 -4.80 -6.71
C LEU A 85 -5.26 -4.68 -5.86
N LYS A 86 -6.35 -5.36 -6.25
CA LYS A 86 -7.58 -5.39 -5.45
C LYS A 86 -7.33 -5.99 -4.07
N THR A 87 -6.64 -7.13 -4.00
CA THR A 87 -6.28 -7.77 -2.74
C THR A 87 -5.41 -6.86 -1.89
N LEU A 88 -4.41 -6.21 -2.49
CA LEU A 88 -3.57 -5.23 -1.78
C LEU A 88 -4.37 -4.08 -1.18
N LEU A 89 -5.29 -3.49 -1.95
CA LEU A 89 -6.11 -2.38 -1.46
C LEU A 89 -7.01 -2.79 -0.27
N LEU A 90 -7.59 -3.99 -0.33
CA LEU A 90 -8.39 -4.52 0.79
C LEU A 90 -7.51 -4.76 2.03
N ASP A 91 -6.37 -5.42 1.86
CA ASP A 91 -5.45 -5.72 2.95
C ASP A 91 -4.89 -4.45 3.61
N LEU A 92 -4.67 -3.39 2.84
CA LEU A 92 -4.22 -2.09 3.36
C LEU A 92 -5.27 -1.47 4.29
N ALA A 93 -6.54 -1.42 3.87
CA ALA A 93 -7.63 -0.89 4.70
C ALA A 93 -7.86 -1.76 5.95
N GLU A 94 -7.92 -3.09 5.78
CA GLU A 94 -8.12 -4.03 6.88
C GLU A 94 -6.97 -4.02 7.89
N SER A 95 -5.74 -3.75 7.45
CA SER A 95 -4.57 -3.65 8.34
C SER A 95 -4.71 -2.57 9.42
N GLN A 96 -5.56 -1.58 9.20
CA GLN A 96 -5.83 -0.51 10.14
C GLN A 96 -6.97 -0.83 11.12
N GLN A 97 -7.48 -2.08 11.13
CA GLN A 97 -8.37 -2.60 12.17
C GLN A 97 -9.63 -1.74 12.38
N GLY A 98 -10.26 -1.34 11.27
CA GLY A 98 -11.50 -0.56 11.28
C GLY A 98 -11.31 0.96 11.47
N LEU A 99 -10.07 1.46 11.39
CA LEU A 99 -9.78 2.90 11.30
C LEU A 99 -9.93 3.45 9.87
N SER A 100 -9.89 2.58 8.86
CA SER A 100 -9.84 2.94 7.44
C SER A 100 -10.83 2.10 6.63
N GLN A 101 -11.57 2.75 5.74
CA GLN A 101 -12.48 2.14 4.77
C GLN A 101 -12.01 2.31 3.33
N SER A 102 -11.11 3.26 3.08
CA SER A 102 -10.54 3.51 1.75
C SER A 102 -9.03 3.30 1.76
N ALA A 103 -8.52 2.75 0.67
CA ALA A 103 -7.09 2.62 0.41
C ALA A 103 -6.76 3.11 -1.00
N ARG A 104 -5.55 3.63 -1.17
CA ARG A 104 -5.01 4.07 -2.45
C ARG A 104 -3.54 3.67 -2.54
N VAL A 105 -3.15 3.17 -3.70
CA VAL A 105 -1.74 2.97 -4.06
C VAL A 105 -1.46 3.68 -5.39
N ARG A 106 -0.31 4.33 -5.49
CA ARG A 106 0.25 4.84 -6.75
C ARG A 106 1.55 4.12 -6.99
N LEU A 107 1.70 3.52 -8.17
CA LEU A 107 2.93 2.87 -8.62
C LEU A 107 3.43 3.66 -9.83
N GLU A 108 4.61 4.25 -9.71
CA GLU A 108 5.28 4.94 -10.81
C GLU A 108 6.58 4.19 -11.14
N PHE A 109 6.73 3.76 -12.40
CA PHE A 109 7.87 2.95 -12.82
C PHE A 109 8.16 3.12 -14.30
N GLU A 110 9.41 2.85 -14.68
CA GLU A 110 9.82 2.78 -16.07
C GLU A 110 9.77 1.35 -16.57
N LEU A 111 9.28 1.16 -17.79
CA LEU A 111 9.19 -0.14 -18.44
C LEU A 111 9.81 -0.06 -19.83
N MET A 112 10.91 -0.80 -20.02
CA MET A 112 11.56 -0.89 -21.33
C MET A 112 10.79 -1.86 -22.23
N LEU A 113 10.34 -1.35 -23.38
CA LEU A 113 9.66 -2.14 -24.40
C LEU A 113 10.58 -2.34 -25.60
N ASN A 114 10.81 -3.60 -25.97
CA ASN A 114 11.47 -3.93 -27.22
C ASN A 114 10.42 -3.94 -28.34
N LYS A 115 10.43 -2.91 -29.19
CA LYS A 115 9.50 -2.80 -30.33
C LYS A 115 10.26 -3.11 -31.61
N SER A 116 9.65 -3.90 -32.49
CA SER A 116 10.15 -4.10 -33.84
C SER A 116 10.33 -2.77 -34.56
N ALA A 117 11.37 -2.66 -35.38
CA ALA A 117 11.52 -1.54 -36.28
C ALA A 117 10.30 -1.45 -37.22
N LEU A 118 9.90 -0.23 -37.56
CA LEU A 118 8.90 0.00 -38.60
C LEU A 118 9.50 -0.44 -39.94
N LEU A 119 8.72 -1.19 -40.73
CA LEU A 119 9.06 -1.54 -42.11
C LEU A 119 8.90 -0.33 -43.03
#